data_AF-A0A972LXS0-F1
#
_entry.id   AF-A0A972LXS0-F1
#
_cell.length_a   1.000
_cell.length_b   1.000
_cell.length_c   1.000
_cell.angle_alpha   90.00
_cell.angle_beta   90.00
_cell.angle_gamma   90.00
#
_symmetry.space_group_name_H-M   'P 1'
#
loop_
_entity.id
_entity.type
_entity.pdbx_description
1 polymer ?
#
loop_
_entity_poly.entity_id
_entity_poly.type
_entity_poly.pdbx_seq_one_letter_code
_entity_poly.pdbx_strand_id
1 'polypeptide(L)'
;MNITKKRLTLLCVAVAGTLFVIGFYLNNPWIALIGAFFDWLPLPTGWMRYTEGGKPPYLHIALTLIAYIFFIGWFFWDFLRVPFFIVWIWAVLAGADIS
;
A
#
# COMPACT_ATOMS: atom_id res chain seq x y z
N MET A 1 -2.54 -24.88 10.06
CA MET A 1 -1.49 -23.89 10.37
C MET A 1 -2.19 -22.56 10.64
N ASN A 2 -2.31 -22.12 11.90
CA ASN A 2 -2.99 -20.87 12.23
C ASN A 2 -2.12 -19.70 11.77
N ILE A 3 -2.45 -19.10 10.63
CA ILE A 3 -1.78 -17.89 10.14
C ILE A 3 -2.16 -16.75 11.09
N THR A 4 -1.18 -16.20 11.80
CA THR A 4 -1.36 -15.01 12.62
C THR A 4 -1.75 -13.83 11.74
N LYS A 5 -2.71 -13.00 12.18
CA LYS A 5 -3.24 -11.84 11.42
C LYS A 5 -2.13 -10.94 10.84
N LYS A 6 -1.03 -10.75 11.58
CA LYS A 6 0.18 -10.03 11.13
C LYS A 6 0.81 -10.62 9.86
N ARG A 7 0.93 -11.95 9.76
CA ARG A 7 1.43 -12.62 8.55
C ARG A 7 0.51 -12.41 7.36
N LEU A 8 -0.80 -12.37 7.59
CA LEU A 8 -1.80 -12.17 6.55
C LEU A 8 -1.76 -10.74 5.98
N THR A 9 -1.58 -9.74 6.86
CA THR A 9 -1.31 -8.34 6.46
C THR A 9 -0.04 -8.22 5.64
N LEU A 10 1.07 -8.82 6.09
CA LEU A 10 2.34 -8.81 5.34
C LEU A 10 2.22 -9.49 3.98
N LEU A 11 1.45 -10.59 3.89
CA LEU A 11 1.16 -11.26 2.63
C LEU A 11 0.39 -10.35 1.67
N CYS A 12 -0.62 -9.63 2.16
CA CYS A 12 -1.39 -8.70 1.35
C CYS A 12 -0.54 -7.55 0.81
N VAL A 13 0.29 -6.94 1.66
CA VAL A 13 1.23 -5.87 1.25
C VAL A 13 2.27 -6.40 0.28
N ALA A 14 2.78 -7.63 0.45
CA ALA A 14 3.72 -8.24 -0.48
C ALA A 14 3.08 -8.52 -1.86
N VAL A 15 1.83 -9.01 -1.88
CA VAL A 15 1.08 -9.21 -3.13
C VAL A 15 0.78 -7.87 -3.80
N ALA A 16 0.36 -6.86 -3.02
CA ALA A 16 0.15 -5.49 -3.51
C ALA A 16 1.41 -4.93 -4.14
N GLY A 17 2.56 -5.02 -3.45
CA GLY A 17 3.85 -4.56 -3.96
C GLY A 17 4.28 -5.27 -5.24
N THR A 18 4.05 -6.59 -5.33
CA THR A 18 4.34 -7.35 -6.55
C THR A 18 3.51 -6.83 -7.73
N LEU A 19 2.21 -6.61 -7.52
CA LEU A 19 1.30 -6.08 -8.55
C LEU A 19 1.65 -4.63 -8.92
N PHE A 20 2.04 -3.80 -7.95
CA PHE A 20 2.51 -2.44 -8.23
C PHE A 20 3.80 -2.42 -9.04
N VAL A 21 4.77 -3.30 -8.76
CA VAL A 21 6.00 -3.42 -9.54
C VAL A 21 5.70 -3.85 -10.99
N ILE A 22 4.83 -4.85 -11.16
CA ILE A 22 4.42 -5.32 -12.49
C ILE A 22 3.68 -4.22 -13.24
N GLY A 23 2.69 -3.57 -12.59
CA GLY A 23 1.95 -2.46 -13.17
C GLY A 23 2.85 -1.28 -13.53
N PHE A 24 3.83 -0.98 -12.68
CA PHE A 24 4.83 0.06 -12.92
C PHE A 24 5.64 -0.23 -14.19
N TYR A 25 6.17 -1.45 -14.32
CA TYR A 25 7.01 -1.83 -15.46
C TYR A 25 6.23 -1.88 -16.76
N LEU A 26 5.01 -2.41 -16.73
CA LEU A 26 4.14 -2.54 -17.91
C LEU A 26 3.37 -1.25 -18.24
N ASN A 27 3.59 -0.17 -17.49
CA ASN A 27 2.81 1.06 -17.56
C ASN A 27 1.29 0.83 -17.55
N ASN A 28 0.81 -0.07 -16.71
CA ASN A 28 -0.60 -0.45 -16.70
C ASN A 28 -1.24 -0.15 -15.34
N PRO A 29 -1.96 0.98 -15.20
CA PRO A 29 -2.59 1.37 -13.94
C PRO A 29 -3.71 0.40 -13.51
N TRP A 30 -4.28 -0.39 -14.42
CA TRP A 30 -5.27 -1.41 -14.07
C TRP A 30 -4.68 -2.56 -13.26
N ILE A 31 -3.44 -2.96 -13.56
CA ILE A 31 -2.74 -3.99 -12.76
C ILE A 31 -2.45 -3.44 -11.36
N ALA A 32 -2.00 -2.19 -11.29
CA ALA A 32 -1.78 -1.50 -10.03
C ALA A 32 -3.09 -1.29 -9.24
N LEU A 33 -4.25 -1.14 -9.89
CA LEU A 33 -5.55 -1.08 -9.21
C LEU A 33 -5.86 -2.37 -8.44
N ILE A 34 -5.52 -3.53 -9.01
CA ILE A 34 -5.63 -4.81 -8.31
C ILE A 34 -4.67 -4.84 -7.11
N GLY A 35 -3.44 -4.33 -7.29
CA GLY A 35 -2.49 -4.14 -6.19
C GLY A 35 -3.05 -3.28 -5.06
N ALA A 36 -3.69 -2.17 -5.40
CA ALA A 36 -4.32 -1.28 -4.44
C ALA A 36 -5.44 -1.94 -3.64
N PHE A 37 -6.21 -2.84 -4.25
CA PHE A 37 -7.20 -3.63 -3.52
C PHE A 37 -6.55 -4.49 -2.42
N PHE A 38 -5.44 -5.16 -2.72
CA PHE A 38 -4.70 -5.93 -1.72
C PHE A 38 -4.03 -5.07 -0.66
N ASP A 39 -3.57 -3.87 -1.00
CA ASP A 39 -2.96 -2.92 -0.05
C ASP A 39 -3.99 -2.44 0.99
N TRP A 40 -5.25 -2.25 0.57
CA TRP A 40 -6.33 -1.82 1.45
C TRP A 40 -7.04 -2.95 2.17
N LEU A 41 -6.98 -4.19 1.68
CA LEU A 41 -7.66 -5.36 2.27
C LEU A 41 -7.44 -5.54 3.80
N PRO A 42 -6.24 -5.26 4.37
CA PRO A 42 -6.00 -5.41 5.81
C PRO A 42 -6.75 -4.41 6.71
N LEU A 43 -7.19 -3.26 6.16
CA LEU A 43 -7.91 -2.20 6.88
C LEU A 43 -9.36 -2.60 7.24
N PRO A 44 -10.25 -2.90 6.28
CA PRO A 44 -11.65 -3.25 6.57
C PRO A 44 -11.78 -4.61 7.25
N THR A 45 -10.79 -5.49 7.12
CA THR A 45 -10.78 -6.82 7.75
C THR A 45 -10.33 -6.79 9.22
N GLY A 46 -9.87 -5.63 9.71
CA GLY A 46 -9.40 -5.48 11.10
C GLY A 46 -8.19 -6.35 11.42
N TRP A 47 -7.39 -6.70 10.42
CA TRP A 47 -6.17 -7.49 10.61
C TRP A 47 -5.02 -6.64 11.14
N MET A 48 -5.01 -5.35 10.81
CA MET A 48 -4.19 -4.36 11.50
C MET A 48 -4.79 -4.05 12.86
N ARG A 49 -4.15 -4.56 13.93
CA ARG A 49 -4.41 -4.07 15.28
C ARG A 49 -3.71 -2.72 15.41
N TYR A 50 -4.47 -1.64 15.54
CA TYR A 50 -3.95 -0.43 16.17
C TYR A 50 -3.55 -0.83 17.58
N THR A 51 -2.25 -0.86 17.87
CA THR A 51 -1.75 -1.15 19.21
C THR A 51 -2.38 -0.13 20.16
N GLU A 52 -3.26 -0.58 21.03
CA GLU A 52 -3.88 0.24 22.08
C GLU A 52 -2.76 0.83 22.95
N GLY A 53 -2.37 2.08 22.68
CA GLY A 53 -1.27 2.77 23.37
C GLY A 53 -0.18 3.37 22.47
N GLY A 54 -0.15 3.04 21.17
CA GLY A 54 0.75 3.66 20.19
C GLY A 54 0.13 4.92 19.57
N LYS A 55 0.93 5.96 19.31
CA LYS A 55 0.48 7.13 18.53
C LYS A 55 -0.09 6.63 17.18
N PRO A 56 -1.21 7.18 16.70
CA PRO A 56 -1.71 6.84 15.37
C PRO A 56 -0.59 7.06 14.34
N PRO A 57 -0.45 6.18 13.35
CA PRO A 57 0.64 6.29 12.39
C PRO A 57 0.29 7.33 11.32
N TYR A 58 0.17 8.59 11.75
CA TYR A 58 -0.20 9.72 10.92
C TYR A 58 0.70 9.84 9.70
N LEU A 59 2.00 9.52 9.86
CA LEU A 59 2.96 9.52 8.75
C LEU A 59 2.63 8.47 7.69
N HIS A 60 2.37 7.23 8.09
CA HIS A 60 1.96 6.18 7.16
C HIS A 60 0.69 6.61 6.43
N ILE A 61 -0.37 6.97 7.16
CA ILE A 61 -1.67 7.37 6.59
C ILE A 61 -1.50 8.53 5.59
N ALA A 62 -0.73 9.55 5.96
CA ALA A 62 -0.46 10.69 5.08
C ALA A 62 0.27 10.27 3.80
N LEU A 63 1.33 9.45 3.92
CA LEU A 63 2.08 8.95 2.77
C LEU A 63 1.21 8.07 1.87
N THR A 64 0.37 7.19 2.45
CA THR A 64 -0.54 6.34 1.68
C THR A 64 -1.52 7.21 0.89
N LEU A 65 -2.16 8.20 1.52
CA LEU A 65 -3.07 9.12 0.84
C LEU A 65 -2.39 9.87 -0.31
N ILE A 66 -1.17 10.40 -0.09
CA ILE A 66 -0.40 11.09 -1.13
C ILE A 66 -0.06 10.14 -2.29
N ALA A 67 0.36 8.90 -2.00
CA ALA A 67 0.60 7.90 -3.03
C ALA A 67 -0.67 7.67 -3.87
N TYR A 68 -1.83 7.53 -3.24
CA TYR A 68 -3.09 7.31 -3.95
C TYR A 68 -3.53 8.49 -4.82
N ILE A 69 -3.20 9.73 -4.44
CA ILE A 69 -3.41 10.90 -5.31
C ILE A 69 -2.59 10.76 -6.60
N PHE A 70 -1.32 10.37 -6.49
CA PHE A 70 -0.47 10.10 -7.65
C PHE A 70 -0.97 8.90 -8.47
N PHE A 71 -1.47 7.86 -7.81
CA PHE A 71 -2.05 6.69 -8.46
C PHE A 71 -3.26 7.05 -9.32
N ILE A 72 -4.19 7.86 -8.79
CA ILE A 72 -5.36 8.33 -9.55
C ILE A 72 -4.89 9.20 -10.73
N GLY A 73 -3.91 10.08 -10.50
CA GLY A 73 -3.35 10.91 -11.56
C GLY A 73 -2.67 10.08 -12.68
N TRP A 74 -2.07 8.94 -12.35
CA TRP A 74 -1.42 8.06 -13.32
C TRP A 74 -2.39 7.52 -14.39
N PHE A 75 -3.70 7.41 -14.11
CA PHE A 75 -4.68 7.07 -15.15
C PHE A 75 -4.75 8.09 -16.29
N PHE A 76 -4.35 9.33 -16.05
CA PHE A 76 -4.40 10.42 -17.01
C PHE A 76 -3.01 10.83 -17.51
N TRP A 77 -1.99 10.68 -16.68
CA TRP A 77 -0.62 11.10 -16.98
C TRP A 77 0.44 10.08 -16.53
N ASP A 78 1.10 9.46 -17.51
CA ASP A 78 2.10 8.41 -17.29
C ASP A 78 3.26 8.80 -16.37
N PHE A 79 3.66 10.08 -16.36
CA PHE A 79 4.79 10.52 -15.53
C PHE A 79 4.47 10.44 -14.03
N LEU A 80 3.19 10.41 -13.62
CA LEU A 80 2.78 10.30 -12.22
C LEU A 80 2.97 8.90 -11.63
N ARG A 81 3.28 7.91 -12.48
CA ARG A 81 3.66 6.56 -12.06
C ARG A 81 4.88 6.53 -11.15
N VAL A 82 5.89 7.35 -11.46
CA VAL A 82 7.15 7.43 -10.69
C VAL A 82 6.93 7.99 -9.29
N PRO A 83 6.32 9.18 -9.10
CA PRO A 83 6.05 9.69 -7.76
C PRO A 83 5.08 8.78 -6.99
N PHE A 84 4.09 8.16 -7.64
CA PHE A 84 3.25 7.13 -7.00
C PHE A 84 4.11 6.03 -6.36
N PHE A 85 4.98 5.39 -7.16
CA PHE A 85 5.75 4.25 -6.71
C PHE A 85 6.74 4.61 -5.59
N ILE A 86 7.38 5.78 -5.69
CA ILE A 86 8.29 6.29 -4.65
C ILE A 86 7.54 6.52 -3.35
N VAL A 87 6.44 7.30 -3.38
CA VAL A 87 5.68 7.64 -2.16
C VAL A 87 5.04 6.39 -1.55
N TRP A 88 4.60 5.44 -2.37
CA TRP A 88 4.07 4.17 -1.89
C TRP A 88 5.13 3.35 -1.13
N ILE A 89 6.38 3.26 -1.62
CA ILE A 89 7.47 2.60 -0.87
C ILE A 89 7.69 3.27 0.49
N TRP A 90 7.71 4.61 0.53
CA TRP A 90 7.81 5.34 1.79
C TRP A 90 6.65 5.04 2.73
N ALA A 91 5.43 4.93 2.21
CA ALA A 91 4.27 4.53 3.00
C ALA A 91 4.47 3.14 3.60
N VAL A 92 4.92 2.15 2.82
CA VAL A 92 5.18 0.79 3.32
C VAL A 92 6.25 0.77 4.41
N LEU A 93 7.36 1.51 4.23
CA LEU A 93 8.43 1.61 5.24
C LEU A 93 7.93 2.25 6.54
N ALA A 94 7.20 3.37 6.43
CA ALA A 94 6.54 4.00 7.57
C ALA A 94 5.49 3.08 8.23
N GLY A 95 4.93 2.15 7.45
CA GLY A 95 3.99 1.11 7.88
C GLY A 95 4.64 0.00 8.69
N ALA A 96 5.85 -0.42 8.29
CA ALA A 96 6.59 -1.51 8.91
C ALA A 96 7.01 -1.19 10.35
N ASP A 97 7.36 0.05 10.64
CA ASP A 97 7.71 0.53 11.99
C ASP A 97 6.55 0.46 13.00
N ILE A 98 5.32 0.31 12.53
CA ILE A 98 4.11 0.24 13.37
C ILE A 98 3.76 -1.24 13.69
N SER A 99 4.34 -2.20 12.98
CA SER A 99 3.87 -3.59 12.92
C SER A 99 4.55 -4.57 13.86
#